data_AF-A0A9D6F5F5-F1
#
_entry.id   AF-A0A9D6F5F5-F1
#
_cell.length_a   1.000
_cell.length_b   1.000
_cell.length_c   1.000
_cell.angle_alpha   90.00
_cell.angle_beta   90.00
_cell.angle_gamma   90.00
#
_symmetry.space_group_name_H-M   'P 1'
#
loop_
_entity.id
_entity.type
_entity.pdbx_description
1 polymer ?
#
loop_
_entity_poly.entity_id
_entity_poly.type
_entity_poly.pdbx_seq_one_letter_code
_entity_poly.pdbx_strand_id
1 'polypeptide(L)'
;MPRTLRSLLAVALSLAILSGAIAWHNVGTRQTEPPLALVQPAGPKYWKGNLHTHSLWSDGDDFPEMIADWYKRHGYHFLTISDHNVLSDGQRWIDVTTGKNSRQLALKKYIARFGSAWVERRMKEAKKGKKAAATEQVRLKPLAEFRSLLEEPGKYLLIPGEEITHRFAKNPVHMNAINLRDVIIPTDGASVSETIVVNLRAVEEQRKKQGWKTITFLNHPNFVWGVKAEDMLTEELKFFEIYNGHPAVHNYGDATHVSTEKMWDITLALRLGKHKLPLLYGMATDDAHRYHEFGVGKVNPGRGWIMVKAPFLTAESITNAIDAGDYYCSTGVVLKSVERTSRQLALVINAEPGVKYKTQFIATMKDAALTSEARKDKNGKALDVTRTYSAEVGKVIAESDSLEPSYRLTGKELYVRATVISTKAHPNPYAKGDREIAWTQPATP
;
A
#
# COMPACT_ATOMS: atom_id res chain seq x y z
N MET A 1 69.24 56.98 -7.01
CA MET A 1 67.82 56.71 -6.71
C MET A 1 66.95 57.68 -7.49
N PRO A 2 66.01 57.18 -8.30
CA PRO A 2 64.69 57.79 -8.38
C PRO A 2 63.60 56.74 -8.08
N ARG A 3 62.50 57.22 -7.47
CA ARG A 3 61.35 56.45 -6.96
C ARG A 3 60.53 55.68 -8.02
N THR A 4 60.96 55.64 -9.28
CA THR A 4 60.20 55.07 -10.40
C THR A 4 60.57 53.63 -10.75
N LEU A 5 61.70 53.10 -10.27
CA LEU A 5 62.14 51.73 -10.60
C LEU A 5 61.61 50.64 -9.65
N ARG A 6 61.19 50.99 -8.43
CA ARG A 6 60.58 50.03 -7.48
C ARG A 6 59.11 49.73 -7.78
N SER A 7 58.42 50.60 -8.50
CA SER A 7 57.00 50.43 -8.86
C SER A 7 56.80 49.51 -10.07
N LEU A 8 57.77 49.45 -11.00
CA LEU A 8 57.68 48.60 -12.20
C LEU A 8 58.01 47.13 -11.90
N LEU A 9 58.88 46.84 -10.93
CA LEU A 9 59.16 45.46 -10.51
C LEU A 9 57.97 44.83 -9.75
N ALA A 10 57.20 45.62 -9.01
CA ALA A 10 56.05 45.13 -8.26
C ALA A 10 54.84 44.79 -9.16
N VAL A 11 54.67 45.51 -10.28
CA VAL A 11 53.60 45.25 -11.27
C VAL A 11 53.97 44.08 -12.20
N ALA A 12 55.24 43.91 -12.55
CA ALA A 12 55.68 42.76 -13.34
C ALA A 12 55.59 41.43 -12.58
N LEU A 13 55.86 41.42 -11.26
CA LEU A 13 55.74 40.21 -10.43
C LEU A 13 54.27 39.81 -10.18
N SER A 14 53.35 40.77 -10.11
CA SER A 14 51.92 40.50 -9.89
C SER A 14 51.21 40.00 -11.16
N LEU A 15 51.65 40.41 -12.36
CA LEU A 15 51.14 39.87 -13.63
C LEU A 15 51.70 38.48 -13.98
N ALA A 16 52.92 38.14 -13.53
CA ALA A 16 53.48 36.79 -13.70
C ALA A 16 52.82 35.75 -12.79
N ILE A 17 52.42 36.14 -11.57
CA ILE A 17 51.69 35.25 -10.65
C ILE A 17 50.23 35.07 -11.11
N LEU A 18 49.62 36.09 -11.73
CA LEU A 18 48.25 35.96 -12.26
C LEU A 18 48.19 35.13 -13.56
N SER A 19 49.23 35.15 -14.39
CA SER A 19 49.30 34.31 -15.61
C SER A 19 49.67 32.86 -15.29
N GLY A 20 50.47 32.59 -14.25
CA GLY A 20 50.70 31.24 -13.73
C GLY A 20 49.46 30.60 -13.07
N ALA A 21 48.62 31.41 -12.40
CA ALA A 21 47.37 30.92 -11.81
C ALA A 21 46.29 30.57 -12.86
N ILE A 22 46.27 31.28 -14.01
CA ILE A 22 45.34 30.99 -15.10
C ILE A 22 45.81 29.79 -15.95
N ALA A 23 47.13 29.56 -16.05
CA ALA A 23 47.66 28.39 -16.76
C ALA A 23 47.50 27.07 -15.97
N TRP A 24 47.47 27.11 -14.63
CA TRP A 24 47.23 25.90 -13.83
C TRP A 24 45.74 25.52 -13.69
N HIS A 25 44.83 26.45 -13.94
CA HIS A 25 43.38 26.17 -13.89
C HIS A 25 42.82 25.57 -15.18
N ASN A 26 43.62 25.48 -16.25
CA ASN A 26 43.19 24.96 -17.56
C ASN A 26 43.88 23.65 -17.98
N VAL A 27 44.65 23.02 -17.09
CA VAL A 27 45.17 21.65 -17.29
C VAL A 27 44.69 20.74 -16.15
N GLY A 28 43.46 20.94 -15.70
CA GLY A 28 42.66 19.81 -15.26
C GLY A 28 42.09 19.21 -16.53
N THR A 29 42.48 17.99 -16.89
CA THR A 29 41.66 17.18 -17.79
C THR A 29 40.23 17.32 -17.28
N ARG A 30 39.35 18.00 -18.02
CA ARG A 30 37.91 17.82 -17.83
C ARG A 30 37.73 16.33 -18.03
N GLN A 31 37.68 15.57 -16.94
CA GLN A 31 36.90 14.37 -16.93
C GLN A 31 35.53 14.88 -17.33
N THR A 32 35.20 14.72 -18.60
CA THR A 32 33.82 14.77 -19.04
C THR A 32 33.16 13.77 -18.12
N GLU A 33 32.46 14.27 -17.09
CA GLU A 33 31.54 13.43 -16.35
C GLU A 33 30.76 12.69 -17.43
N PRO A 34 30.76 11.34 -17.41
CA PRO A 34 29.99 10.61 -18.39
C PRO A 34 28.59 11.23 -18.37
N PRO A 35 28.04 11.65 -19.52
CA PRO A 35 26.73 12.26 -19.55
C PRO A 35 25.84 11.37 -18.72
N LEU A 36 25.18 11.95 -17.70
CA LEU A 36 24.27 11.26 -16.79
C LEU A 36 23.51 10.26 -17.64
N ALA A 37 23.85 8.98 -17.51
CA ALA A 37 23.39 7.99 -18.45
C ALA A 37 21.87 8.11 -18.39
N LEU A 38 21.26 8.58 -19.47
CA LEU A 38 19.81 8.58 -19.59
C LEU A 38 19.46 7.12 -19.33
N VAL A 39 18.88 6.85 -18.17
CA VAL A 39 18.42 5.53 -17.82
C VAL A 39 17.37 5.24 -18.87
N GLN A 40 17.76 4.54 -19.92
CA GLN A 40 16.83 4.09 -20.93
C GLN A 40 15.83 3.25 -20.16
N PRO A 41 14.53 3.61 -20.17
CA PRO A 41 13.56 2.83 -19.44
C PRO A 41 13.59 1.42 -20.01
N ALA A 42 13.91 0.43 -19.18
CA ALA A 42 13.95 -0.98 -19.56
C ALA A 42 12.54 -1.56 -19.87
N GLY A 43 11.61 -0.73 -20.34
CA GLY A 43 10.17 -0.99 -20.33
C GLY A 43 9.59 -0.99 -18.91
N PRO A 44 8.25 -0.89 -18.77
CA PRO A 44 7.60 -1.04 -17.48
C PRO A 44 7.76 -2.48 -16.96
N LYS A 45 8.05 -2.63 -15.67
CA LYS A 45 8.12 -3.92 -14.98
C LYS A 45 7.28 -3.91 -13.70
N TYR A 46 7.06 -5.09 -13.12
CA TYR A 46 6.30 -5.22 -11.89
C TYR A 46 7.15 -4.94 -10.66
N TRP A 47 6.62 -4.08 -9.78
CA TRP A 47 7.17 -3.76 -8.47
C TRP A 47 6.23 -4.30 -7.39
N LYS A 48 6.75 -5.19 -6.56
CA LYS A 48 6.06 -5.71 -5.37
C LYS A 48 5.98 -4.62 -4.28
N GLY A 49 4.82 -4.35 -3.72
CA GLY A 49 4.71 -3.44 -2.58
C GLY A 49 3.50 -3.67 -1.68
N ASN A 50 3.65 -3.25 -0.41
CA ASN A 50 2.58 -3.25 0.58
C ASN A 50 2.22 -1.80 0.94
N LEU A 51 0.93 -1.53 1.09
CA LEU A 51 0.41 -0.17 1.33
C LEU A 51 -0.30 -0.02 2.67
N HIS A 52 -0.40 -1.08 3.48
CA HIS A 52 -1.10 -1.06 4.75
C HIS A 52 -0.31 -1.87 5.79
N THR A 53 0.35 -1.18 6.72
CA THR A 53 1.14 -1.77 7.82
C THR A 53 1.30 -0.75 8.94
N HIS A 54 1.40 -1.21 10.18
CA HIS A 54 1.42 -0.36 11.38
C HIS A 54 2.70 -0.52 12.18
N SER A 55 3.17 0.58 12.77
CA SER A 55 4.38 0.66 13.58
C SER A 55 4.06 1.09 15.01
N LEU A 56 5.09 1.33 15.82
CA LEU A 56 4.94 1.91 17.15
C LEU A 56 4.44 3.38 17.13
N TRP A 57 4.28 4.00 15.96
CA TRP A 57 3.60 5.29 15.80
C TRP A 57 2.07 5.17 15.95
N SER A 58 1.45 4.01 15.74
CA SER A 58 0.09 3.71 16.21
C SER A 58 0.12 2.57 17.23
N ASP A 59 -0.22 1.36 16.80
CA ASP A 59 -0.53 0.19 17.62
C ASP A 59 0.17 -1.10 17.13
N GLY A 60 1.07 -0.96 16.16
CA GLY A 60 2.09 -1.95 15.81
C GLY A 60 3.05 -2.21 16.99
N ASP A 61 3.85 -3.29 16.89
CA ASP A 61 4.76 -3.70 17.96
C ASP A 61 6.26 -3.52 17.66
N ASP A 62 6.63 -2.93 16.53
CA ASP A 62 8.04 -2.71 16.16
C ASP A 62 8.30 -1.27 15.62
N PHE A 63 9.57 -0.89 15.61
CA PHE A 63 10.02 0.42 15.15
C PHE A 63 9.84 0.54 13.62
N PRO A 64 9.50 1.73 13.09
CA PRO A 64 9.22 1.89 11.66
C PRO A 64 10.42 1.48 10.78
N GLU A 65 11.66 1.69 11.25
CA GLU A 65 12.86 1.26 10.53
C GLU A 65 13.04 -0.25 10.50
N MET A 66 12.68 -0.94 11.59
CA MET A 66 12.72 -2.40 11.66
C MET A 66 11.69 -3.02 10.71
N ILE A 67 10.51 -2.41 10.63
CA ILE A 67 9.43 -2.83 9.72
C ILE A 67 9.87 -2.62 8.28
N ALA A 68 10.34 -1.41 7.94
CA ALA A 68 10.85 -1.11 6.61
C ALA A 68 12.03 -2.01 6.20
N ASP A 69 12.96 -2.28 7.11
CA ASP A 69 14.07 -3.23 6.87
C ASP A 69 13.56 -4.66 6.65
N TRP A 70 12.50 -5.09 7.36
CA TRP A 70 11.86 -6.39 7.14
C TRP A 70 11.33 -6.50 5.71
N TYR A 71 10.50 -5.57 5.25
CA TYR A 71 9.92 -5.63 3.90
C TYR A 71 11.02 -5.57 2.83
N LYS A 72 12.03 -4.70 2.99
CA LYS A 72 13.18 -4.62 2.08
C LYS A 72 13.88 -5.98 1.95
N ARG A 73 14.15 -6.66 3.07
CA ARG A 73 14.80 -7.99 3.08
C ARG A 73 13.92 -9.13 2.58
N HIS A 74 12.61 -8.92 2.44
CA HIS A 74 11.65 -9.93 1.95
C HIS A 74 11.16 -9.64 0.52
N GLY A 75 11.98 -8.92 -0.26
CA GLY A 75 11.80 -8.73 -1.71
C GLY A 75 10.68 -7.76 -2.09
N TYR A 76 10.24 -6.91 -1.16
CA TYR A 76 9.38 -5.78 -1.48
C TYR A 76 10.22 -4.65 -2.07
N HIS A 77 9.62 -3.92 -3.01
CA HIS A 77 10.23 -2.79 -3.69
C HIS A 77 9.68 -1.46 -3.17
N PHE A 78 8.45 -1.43 -2.65
CA PHE A 78 7.95 -0.26 -1.96
C PHE A 78 7.10 -0.63 -0.75
N LEU A 79 7.06 0.29 0.21
CA LEU A 79 6.29 0.16 1.43
C LEU A 79 5.66 1.50 1.80
N THR A 80 4.41 1.45 2.26
CA THR A 80 3.83 2.50 3.08
C THR A 80 3.59 1.99 4.49
N ILE A 81 4.14 2.69 5.48
CA ILE A 81 3.77 2.55 6.88
C ILE A 81 2.62 3.53 7.11
N SER A 82 1.43 2.98 7.36
CA SER A 82 0.15 3.69 7.37
C SER A 82 -0.43 3.72 8.77
N ASP A 83 0.32 4.23 9.74
CA ASP A 83 -0.13 4.31 11.13
C ASP A 83 -1.46 5.09 11.25
N HIS A 84 -2.28 4.71 12.23
CA HIS A 84 -3.61 5.30 12.46
C HIS A 84 -3.56 6.82 12.72
N ASN A 85 -4.18 7.60 11.82
CA ASN A 85 -4.41 9.04 11.93
C ASN A 85 -3.13 9.85 12.23
N VAL A 86 -1.99 9.36 11.77
CA VAL A 86 -0.68 9.97 12.02
C VAL A 86 0.30 9.60 10.93
N LEU A 87 1.07 10.60 10.47
CA LEU A 87 2.28 10.37 9.70
C LEU A 87 3.45 10.17 10.66
N SER A 88 4.46 9.38 10.24
CA SER A 88 5.74 9.29 10.95
C SER A 88 6.52 10.61 10.83
N ASP A 89 6.05 11.66 11.50
CA ASP A 89 6.61 13.00 11.49
C ASP A 89 6.57 13.65 12.89
N GLY A 90 7.51 14.56 13.14
CA GLY A 90 7.65 15.26 14.42
C GLY A 90 8.32 14.46 15.54
N GLN A 91 8.29 15.01 16.76
CA GLN A 91 9.01 14.45 17.90
C GLN A 91 8.12 13.52 18.73
N ARG A 92 8.49 12.24 18.80
CA ARG A 92 7.72 11.24 19.55
C ARG A 92 8.61 10.29 20.34
N TRP A 93 8.19 10.00 21.58
CA TRP A 93 8.91 9.12 22.51
C TRP A 93 7.94 8.10 23.10
N ILE A 94 8.33 6.84 23.14
CA ILE A 94 7.52 5.74 23.70
C ILE A 94 8.16 5.14 24.94
N ASP A 95 7.36 4.75 25.92
CA ASP A 95 7.83 4.00 27.08
C ASP A 95 8.12 2.54 26.69
N VAL A 96 9.33 2.05 27.02
CA VAL A 96 9.78 0.67 26.75
C VAL A 96 9.83 -0.19 28.02
N THR A 97 9.86 0.41 29.21
CA THR A 97 9.88 -0.33 30.49
C THR A 97 8.50 -0.69 31.03
N THR A 98 7.48 0.11 30.77
CA THR A 98 6.10 -0.07 31.28
C THR A 98 5.13 -0.62 30.24
N GLY A 99 5.66 -1.09 29.10
CA GLY A 99 4.86 -1.62 27.99
C GLY A 99 4.68 -3.13 28.01
N LYS A 100 3.95 -3.64 27.01
CA LYS A 100 3.88 -5.08 26.70
C LYS A 100 5.31 -5.62 26.50
N ASN A 101 5.57 -6.88 26.90
CA ASN A 101 6.88 -7.55 26.75
C ASN A 101 7.48 -7.43 25.34
N SER A 102 6.64 -7.23 24.31
CA SER A 102 7.07 -6.99 22.93
C SER A 102 7.97 -5.75 22.76
N ARG A 103 7.79 -4.65 23.51
CA ARG A 103 8.60 -3.43 23.31
C ARG A 103 10.05 -3.57 23.77
N GLN A 104 10.30 -4.35 24.83
CA GLN A 104 11.66 -4.66 25.25
C GLN A 104 12.36 -5.54 24.21
N LEU A 105 11.63 -6.51 23.64
CA LEU A 105 12.13 -7.33 22.54
C LEU A 105 12.41 -6.49 21.29
N ALA A 106 11.49 -5.59 20.92
CA ALA A 106 11.67 -4.64 19.82
C ALA A 106 12.93 -3.80 20.02
N LEU A 107 13.10 -3.20 21.21
CA LEU A 107 14.28 -2.38 21.52
C LEU A 107 15.59 -3.19 21.41
N LYS A 108 15.60 -4.42 21.95
CA LYS A 108 16.77 -5.30 21.85
C LYS A 108 17.13 -5.56 20.38
N LYS A 109 16.15 -5.89 19.53
CA LYS A 109 16.34 -6.11 18.10
C LYS A 109 16.77 -4.83 17.37
N TYR A 110 16.19 -3.69 17.73
CA TYR A 110 16.48 -2.38 17.14
C TYR A 110 17.92 -1.95 17.40
N ILE A 111 18.39 -2.08 18.65
CA ILE A 111 19.81 -1.84 19.01
C ILE A 111 20.73 -2.81 18.27
N ALA A 112 20.35 -4.10 18.15
CA ALA A 112 21.16 -5.08 17.43
C ALA A 112 21.28 -4.78 15.93
N ARG A 113 20.21 -4.26 15.30
CA ARG A 113 20.18 -3.99 13.85
C ARG A 113 20.85 -2.66 13.47
N PHE A 114 20.62 -1.60 14.26
CA PHE A 114 21.01 -0.24 13.93
C PHE A 114 22.10 0.34 14.84
N GLY A 115 22.46 -0.36 15.91
CA GLY A 115 23.49 0.08 16.87
C GLY A 115 22.95 1.04 17.92
N SER A 116 23.58 1.05 19.09
CA SER A 116 23.18 1.90 20.23
C SER A 116 23.32 3.40 19.95
N ALA A 117 24.24 3.80 19.07
CA ALA A 117 24.44 5.20 18.69
C ALA A 117 23.27 5.76 17.86
N TRP A 118 22.56 4.90 17.12
CA TRP A 118 21.38 5.29 16.35
C TRP A 118 20.15 5.47 17.25
N VAL A 119 20.02 4.61 18.26
CA VAL A 119 18.84 4.51 19.12
C VAL A 119 18.89 5.57 20.23
N GLU A 120 18.06 6.60 20.09
CA GLU A 120 17.95 7.66 21.08
C GLU A 120 17.07 7.25 22.26
N ARG A 121 17.64 7.36 23.47
CA ARG A 121 17.05 6.89 24.71
C ARG A 121 17.07 8.01 25.75
N ARG A 122 16.05 8.06 26.60
CA ARG A 122 16.02 8.96 27.76
C ARG A 122 15.29 8.33 28.93
N MET A 123 15.61 8.78 30.14
CA MET A 123 14.81 8.47 31.33
C MET A 123 13.76 9.57 31.52
N LYS A 124 12.51 9.17 31.68
CA LYS A 124 11.40 10.03 32.06
C LYS A 124 11.14 9.87 33.54
N GLU A 125 11.28 10.96 34.27
CA GLU A 125 11.01 10.98 35.71
C GLU A 125 9.54 10.67 36.01
N ALA A 126 9.31 10.09 37.19
CA ALA A 126 7.97 9.85 37.69
C ALA A 126 7.20 11.16 37.84
N LYS A 127 5.91 11.18 37.47
CA LYS A 127 5.05 12.33 37.77
C LYS A 127 4.97 12.53 39.29
N LYS A 128 5.29 13.74 39.78
CA LYS A 128 5.16 14.12 41.19
C LYS A 128 3.80 13.66 41.75
N GLY A 129 3.81 12.95 42.87
CA GLY A 129 2.60 12.46 43.55
C GLY A 129 2.10 11.08 43.12
N LYS A 130 2.77 10.37 42.19
CA LYS A 130 2.49 8.96 41.88
C LYS A 130 3.67 8.08 42.28
N LYS A 131 3.41 6.91 42.88
CA LYS A 131 4.41 5.83 43.13
C LYS A 131 4.91 5.16 41.83
N ALA A 132 5.04 5.90 40.74
CA ALA A 132 5.55 5.35 39.48
C ALA A 132 7.07 5.34 39.51
N ALA A 133 7.69 4.27 39.03
CA ALA A 133 9.14 4.26 38.77
C ALA A 133 9.46 5.16 37.56
N ALA A 134 10.70 5.62 37.46
CA ALA A 134 11.20 6.27 36.25
C ALA A 134 11.04 5.30 35.07
N THR A 135 10.58 5.81 33.92
CA THR A 135 10.40 5.00 32.71
C THR A 135 11.47 5.29 31.71
N GLU A 136 12.01 4.24 31.11
CA GLU A 136 12.89 4.41 29.96
C GLU A 136 12.04 4.67 28.73
N GLN A 137 12.44 5.67 27.95
CA GLN A 137 11.81 6.02 26.69
C GLN A 137 12.78 5.91 25.53
N VAL A 138 12.26 5.51 24.38
CA VAL A 138 12.97 5.48 23.10
C VAL A 138 12.27 6.43 22.14
N ARG A 139 13.05 7.20 21.38
CA ARG A 139 12.49 8.09 20.34
C ARG A 139 12.04 7.27 19.14
N LEU A 140 10.86 7.57 18.62
CA LEU A 140 10.44 7.11 17.31
C LEU A 140 10.92 8.12 16.28
N LYS A 141 11.74 7.68 15.33
CA LYS A 141 12.30 8.57 14.30
C LYS A 141 11.24 8.84 13.21
N PRO A 142 11.09 10.11 12.79
CA PRO A 142 10.35 10.48 11.58
C PRO A 142 10.87 9.79 10.33
N LEU A 143 9.99 9.58 9.34
CA LEU A 143 10.33 9.03 8.04
C LEU A 143 11.49 9.78 7.37
N ALA A 144 11.48 11.11 7.45
CA ALA A 144 12.52 11.96 6.87
C ALA A 144 13.93 11.66 7.42
N GLU A 145 14.04 11.17 8.66
CA GLU A 145 15.34 10.92 9.29
C GLU A 145 15.93 9.55 8.93
N PHE A 146 15.10 8.53 8.67
CA PHE A 146 15.59 7.18 8.40
C PHE A 146 15.45 6.75 6.94
N ARG A 147 14.69 7.47 6.11
CA ARG A 147 14.45 7.04 4.73
C ARG A 147 15.73 6.85 3.92
N SER A 148 16.70 7.75 4.04
CA SER A 148 17.98 7.67 3.31
C SER A 148 18.85 6.47 3.71
N LEU A 149 18.61 5.90 4.89
CA LEU A 149 19.30 4.70 5.37
C LEU A 149 18.77 3.42 4.70
N LEU A 150 17.50 3.40 4.29
CA LEU A 150 16.81 2.21 3.81
C LEU A 150 16.45 2.27 2.33
N GLU A 151 16.05 3.44 1.84
CA GLU A 151 15.74 3.65 0.42
C GLU A 151 16.96 3.40 -0.44
N GLU A 152 16.70 2.84 -1.62
CA GLU A 152 17.74 2.53 -2.59
C GLU A 152 17.15 2.72 -3.99
N PRO A 153 17.65 3.69 -4.77
CA PRO A 153 17.10 3.99 -6.10
C PRO A 153 16.94 2.74 -6.96
N GLY A 154 15.73 2.53 -7.48
CA GLY A 154 15.40 1.37 -8.31
C GLY A 154 15.33 0.02 -7.59
N LYS A 155 15.45 -0.02 -6.25
CA LYS A 155 15.35 -1.24 -5.46
C LYS A 155 14.37 -1.17 -4.28
N TYR A 156 14.34 -0.07 -3.54
CA TYR A 156 13.45 0.09 -2.38
C TYR A 156 13.01 1.54 -2.17
N LEU A 157 11.71 1.76 -2.02
CA LEU A 157 11.08 3.08 -1.89
C LEU A 157 10.14 3.10 -0.68
N LEU A 158 10.20 4.16 0.13
CA LEU A 158 9.24 4.42 1.18
C LEU A 158 8.27 5.52 0.72
N ILE A 159 6.97 5.21 0.75
CA ILE A 159 5.92 6.14 0.35
C ILE A 159 5.16 6.55 1.62
N PRO A 160 5.11 7.84 2.00
CA PRO A 160 4.38 8.27 3.18
C PRO A 160 2.88 8.00 3.02
N GLY A 161 2.22 7.69 4.12
CA GLY A 161 0.78 7.52 4.17
C GLY A 161 0.32 7.28 5.58
N GLU A 162 -1.00 7.23 5.74
CA GLU A 162 -1.67 6.96 7.00
C GLU A 162 -2.88 6.08 6.76
N GLU A 163 -3.37 5.45 7.82
CA GLU A 163 -4.73 4.95 7.86
C GLU A 163 -5.63 6.00 8.52
N ILE A 164 -6.58 6.53 7.75
CA ILE A 164 -7.70 7.32 8.25
C ILE A 164 -8.63 6.35 8.97
N THR A 165 -8.41 6.20 10.27
CA THR A 165 -9.13 5.30 11.16
C THR A 165 -10.31 6.02 11.77
N HIS A 166 -11.52 5.65 11.33
CA HIS A 166 -12.74 6.28 11.80
C HIS A 166 -13.91 5.31 11.94
N ARG A 167 -15.05 5.81 12.40
CA ARG A 167 -16.30 5.04 12.47
C ARG A 167 -17.50 5.93 12.17
N PHE A 168 -18.55 5.33 11.62
CA PHE A 168 -19.89 5.92 11.65
C PHE A 168 -20.75 5.15 12.65
N ALA A 169 -21.18 5.83 13.72
CA ALA A 169 -21.82 5.18 14.87
C ALA A 169 -20.97 4.01 15.41
N LYS A 170 -21.44 2.76 15.25
CA LYS A 170 -20.71 1.55 15.68
C LYS A 170 -19.89 0.89 14.57
N ASN A 171 -20.04 1.34 13.33
CA ASN A 171 -19.47 0.69 12.15
C ASN A 171 -18.10 1.30 11.84
N PRO A 172 -17.00 0.53 11.86
CA PRO A 172 -15.70 1.03 11.45
C PRO A 172 -15.70 1.41 9.96
N VAL A 173 -15.11 2.56 9.65
CA VAL A 173 -14.89 3.05 8.29
C VAL A 173 -13.45 3.51 8.21
N HIS A 174 -12.60 2.64 7.70
CA HIS A 174 -11.16 2.85 7.65
C HIS A 174 -10.71 3.01 6.21
N MET A 175 -9.81 3.95 5.94
CA MET A 175 -9.28 4.17 4.60
C MET A 175 -7.79 4.51 4.67
N ASN A 176 -6.98 3.87 3.85
CA ASN A 176 -5.60 4.32 3.68
C ASN A 176 -5.52 5.49 2.70
N ALA A 177 -4.66 6.47 3.03
CA ALA A 177 -4.26 7.55 2.15
C ALA A 177 -2.74 7.48 1.92
N ILE A 178 -2.34 7.28 0.66
CA ILE A 178 -0.97 6.99 0.24
C ILE A 178 -0.40 8.15 -0.57
N ASN A 179 0.90 8.36 -0.42
CA ASN A 179 1.68 9.48 -0.96
C ASN A 179 1.20 10.84 -0.40
N LEU A 180 0.82 10.82 0.89
CA LEU A 180 0.26 11.94 1.61
C LEU A 180 1.37 12.87 2.13
N ARG A 181 1.08 14.17 2.21
CA ARG A 181 1.99 15.15 2.83
C ARG A 181 1.63 15.43 4.27
N ASP A 182 0.35 15.67 4.50
CA ASP A 182 -0.21 16.17 5.75
C ASP A 182 -1.31 15.22 6.21
N VAL A 183 -1.38 14.94 7.50
CA VAL A 183 -2.43 14.11 8.12
C VAL A 183 -3.82 14.62 7.74
N ILE A 184 -4.72 13.72 7.38
CA ILE A 184 -6.14 13.98 7.19
C ILE A 184 -6.85 13.78 8.52
N ILE A 185 -7.61 14.79 8.93
CA ILE A 185 -8.46 14.70 10.11
C ILE A 185 -9.70 13.89 9.75
N PRO A 186 -9.94 12.72 10.37
CA PRO A 186 -11.12 11.94 10.09
C PRO A 186 -12.41 12.71 10.40
N THR A 187 -13.38 12.65 9.50
CA THR A 187 -14.63 13.42 9.59
C THR A 187 -15.85 12.51 9.52
N ASP A 188 -16.86 12.78 10.34
CA ASP A 188 -18.15 12.09 10.31
C ASP A 188 -18.97 12.50 9.08
N GLY A 189 -19.60 11.52 8.42
CA GLY A 189 -20.70 11.74 7.47
C GLY A 189 -22.06 11.47 8.11
N ALA A 190 -23.13 11.61 7.33
CA ALA A 190 -24.50 11.29 7.76
C ALA A 190 -24.84 9.77 7.73
N SER A 191 -23.96 8.96 7.15
CA SER A 191 -24.07 7.50 7.01
C SER A 191 -22.69 6.87 6.85
N VAL A 192 -22.60 5.52 6.77
CA VAL A 192 -21.35 4.84 6.38
C VAL A 192 -20.87 5.33 5.01
N SER A 193 -21.75 5.33 4.02
CA SER A 193 -21.44 5.82 2.66
C SER A 193 -20.98 7.29 2.66
N GLU A 194 -21.66 8.17 3.39
CA GLU A 194 -21.27 9.58 3.45
C GLU A 194 -19.95 9.76 4.20
N THR A 195 -19.69 8.95 5.23
CA THR A 195 -18.40 8.95 5.95
C THR A 195 -17.25 8.55 5.03
N ILE A 196 -17.46 7.58 4.12
CA ILE A 196 -16.49 7.29 3.06
C ILE A 196 -16.28 8.52 2.18
N VAL A 197 -17.35 9.14 1.69
CA VAL A 197 -17.29 10.29 0.77
C VAL A 197 -16.54 11.48 1.36
N VAL A 198 -16.89 11.94 2.56
CA VAL A 198 -16.31 13.16 3.15
C VAL A 198 -14.80 13.02 3.39
N ASN A 199 -14.33 11.84 3.81
CA ASN A 199 -12.91 11.59 4.02
C ASN A 199 -12.14 11.44 2.70
N LEU A 200 -12.72 10.79 1.69
CA LEU A 200 -12.12 10.73 0.35
C LEU A 200 -12.00 12.13 -0.28
N ARG A 201 -13.02 12.98 -0.09
CA ARG A 201 -12.99 14.38 -0.56
C ARG A 201 -11.93 15.20 0.16
N ALA A 202 -11.74 15.02 1.47
CA ALA A 202 -10.68 15.69 2.21
C ALA A 202 -9.29 15.37 1.63
N VAL A 203 -9.04 14.11 1.26
CA VAL A 203 -7.78 13.71 0.61
C VAL A 203 -7.66 14.32 -0.78
N GLU A 204 -8.73 14.32 -1.58
CA GLU A 204 -8.74 14.91 -2.93
C GLU A 204 -8.52 16.43 -2.89
N GLU A 205 -9.07 17.13 -1.90
CA GLU A 205 -8.81 18.55 -1.69
C GLU A 205 -7.34 18.82 -1.36
N GLN A 206 -6.73 18.00 -0.50
CA GLN A 206 -5.30 18.09 -0.21
C GLN A 206 -4.47 17.85 -1.48
N ARG A 207 -4.81 16.81 -2.25
CA ARG A 207 -4.17 16.47 -3.53
C ARG A 207 -4.20 17.63 -4.52
N LYS A 208 -5.38 18.26 -4.70
CA LYS A 208 -5.55 19.43 -5.59
C LYS A 208 -4.70 20.62 -5.17
N LYS A 209 -4.56 20.86 -3.85
CA LYS A 209 -3.73 21.95 -3.30
C LYS A 209 -2.23 21.68 -3.48
N GLN A 210 -1.79 20.43 -3.36
CA GLN A 210 -0.37 20.08 -3.36
C GLN A 210 0.19 19.74 -4.75
N GLY A 211 -0.66 19.30 -5.68
CA GLY A 211 -0.27 19.07 -7.07
C GLY A 211 0.42 17.73 -7.35
N TRP A 212 0.44 16.78 -6.40
CA TRP A 212 0.91 15.41 -6.65
C TRP A 212 -0.17 14.37 -6.40
N LYS A 213 -0.04 13.20 -7.03
CA LYS A 213 -1.02 12.10 -6.97
C LYS A 213 -1.04 11.45 -5.58
N THR A 214 -2.23 11.31 -5.00
CA THR A 214 -2.48 10.48 -3.82
C THR A 214 -3.39 9.30 -4.21
N ILE A 215 -3.22 8.17 -3.52
CA ILE A 215 -4.11 7.01 -3.68
C ILE A 215 -4.85 6.80 -2.37
N THR A 216 -6.16 6.66 -2.46
CA THR A 216 -7.03 6.35 -1.32
C THR A 216 -7.79 5.06 -1.58
N PHE A 217 -7.87 4.20 -0.57
CA PHE A 217 -8.64 2.96 -0.67
C PHE A 217 -9.36 2.64 0.63
N LEU A 218 -10.56 2.07 0.53
CA LEU A 218 -11.32 1.58 1.68
C LEU A 218 -10.69 0.29 2.22
N ASN A 219 -10.36 0.28 3.50
CA ASN A 219 -9.76 -0.88 4.15
C ASN A 219 -10.82 -1.88 4.58
N HIS A 220 -10.46 -3.16 4.46
CA HIS A 220 -11.10 -4.33 5.09
C HIS A 220 -12.60 -4.13 5.45
N PRO A 221 -13.51 -4.03 4.46
CA PRO A 221 -14.91 -3.61 4.71
C PRO A 221 -15.68 -4.54 5.65
N ASN A 222 -15.28 -5.82 5.71
CA ASN A 222 -15.85 -6.84 6.59
C ASN A 222 -15.30 -6.78 8.03
N PHE A 223 -14.33 -5.93 8.35
CA PHE A 223 -13.87 -5.76 9.73
C PHE A 223 -15.03 -5.30 10.62
N VAL A 224 -15.39 -6.13 11.60
CA VAL A 224 -16.60 -5.94 12.44
C VAL A 224 -17.87 -5.71 11.60
N TRP A 225 -17.88 -6.16 10.34
CA TRP A 225 -18.99 -5.98 9.38
C TRP A 225 -19.36 -4.50 9.15
N GLY A 226 -18.37 -3.61 9.16
CA GLY A 226 -18.60 -2.16 9.15
C GLY A 226 -19.18 -1.59 7.86
N VAL A 227 -18.86 -2.16 6.70
CA VAL A 227 -19.26 -1.60 5.39
C VAL A 227 -19.95 -2.65 4.52
N LYS A 228 -21.11 -2.29 3.95
CA LYS A 228 -21.84 -3.14 3.00
C LYS A 228 -21.48 -2.79 1.56
N ALA A 229 -21.75 -3.69 0.62
CA ALA A 229 -21.54 -3.44 -0.82
C ALA A 229 -22.30 -2.17 -1.31
N GLU A 230 -23.48 -1.92 -0.73
CA GLU A 230 -24.32 -0.76 -1.05
C GLU A 230 -23.73 0.56 -0.53
N ASP A 231 -22.96 0.55 0.55
CA ASP A 231 -22.32 1.75 1.10
C ASP A 231 -21.16 2.23 0.21
N MET A 232 -20.65 1.35 -0.65
CA MET A 232 -19.54 1.58 -1.59
C MET A 232 -19.99 2.13 -2.95
N LEU A 233 -21.28 2.45 -3.12
CA LEU A 233 -21.86 2.99 -4.36
C LEU A 233 -21.69 4.51 -4.48
N THR A 234 -20.46 4.98 -4.27
CA THR A 234 -20.09 6.40 -4.33
C THR A 234 -19.17 6.63 -5.51
N GLU A 235 -19.10 7.84 -6.06
CA GLU A 235 -18.23 8.14 -7.20
C GLU A 235 -16.76 8.24 -6.76
N GLU A 236 -16.54 8.78 -5.57
CA GLU A 236 -15.24 9.07 -4.98
C GLU A 236 -14.44 7.78 -4.66
N LEU A 237 -15.12 6.68 -4.33
CA LEU A 237 -14.45 5.44 -3.98
C LEU A 237 -13.94 4.73 -5.25
N LYS A 238 -12.62 4.74 -5.44
CA LYS A 238 -11.98 4.12 -6.61
C LYS A 238 -11.30 2.78 -6.30
N PHE A 239 -10.93 2.56 -5.04
CA PHE A 239 -10.18 1.40 -4.58
C PHE A 239 -10.71 0.87 -3.25
N PHE A 240 -10.62 -0.43 -3.02
CA PHE A 240 -10.89 -1.05 -1.72
C PHE A 240 -10.05 -2.31 -1.52
N GLU A 241 -9.92 -2.78 -0.28
CA GLU A 241 -9.22 -4.03 0.01
C GLU A 241 -10.09 -5.25 -0.33
N ILE A 242 -9.69 -5.97 -1.38
CA ILE A 242 -10.25 -7.28 -1.74
C ILE A 242 -9.72 -8.37 -0.79
N TYR A 243 -8.49 -8.19 -0.30
CA TYR A 243 -7.83 -9.09 0.63
C TYR A 243 -7.03 -8.28 1.65
N ASN A 244 -7.16 -8.66 2.92
CA ASN A 244 -6.37 -8.10 4.00
C ASN A 244 -5.83 -9.23 4.90
N GLY A 245 -4.55 -9.18 5.25
CA GLY A 245 -3.86 -10.21 6.04
C GLY A 245 -4.23 -10.25 7.53
N HIS A 246 -4.91 -9.23 8.06
CA HIS A 246 -5.29 -9.12 9.45
C HIS A 246 -6.40 -10.15 9.79
N PRO A 247 -6.20 -11.06 10.77
CA PRO A 247 -7.07 -12.21 11.01
C PRO A 247 -8.54 -11.87 11.33
N ALA A 248 -8.80 -10.68 11.86
CA ALA A 248 -10.15 -10.23 12.25
C ALA A 248 -10.98 -9.58 11.13
N VAL A 249 -10.48 -9.49 9.89
CA VAL A 249 -11.15 -8.74 8.80
C VAL A 249 -12.20 -9.54 8.02
N HIS A 250 -12.32 -10.84 8.30
CA HIS A 250 -13.34 -11.71 7.72
C HIS A 250 -13.42 -11.69 6.18
N ASN A 251 -12.29 -11.85 5.48
CA ASN A 251 -12.23 -11.90 4.00
C ASN A 251 -13.28 -12.85 3.40
N TYR A 252 -13.48 -14.03 4.00
CA TYR A 252 -14.37 -15.06 3.49
C TYR A 252 -15.85 -14.88 3.83
N GLY A 253 -16.20 -13.86 4.60
CA GLY A 253 -17.57 -13.68 5.10
C GLY A 253 -17.98 -14.79 6.08
N ASP A 254 -19.29 -14.96 6.26
CA ASP A 254 -19.88 -16.04 7.06
C ASP A 254 -21.27 -16.42 6.51
N ALA A 255 -22.06 -17.18 7.28
CA ALA A 255 -23.42 -17.58 6.87
C ALA A 255 -24.36 -16.40 6.55
N THR A 256 -24.10 -15.24 7.16
CA THR A 256 -24.90 -14.01 7.10
C THR A 256 -24.19 -12.83 6.45
N HIS A 257 -22.89 -12.90 6.19
CA HIS A 257 -22.11 -11.85 5.51
C HIS A 257 -21.43 -12.40 4.24
N VAL A 258 -21.45 -11.64 3.16
CA VAL A 258 -20.77 -12.05 1.91
C VAL A 258 -19.25 -11.91 2.07
N SER A 259 -18.48 -12.69 1.31
CA SER A 259 -17.04 -12.50 1.20
C SER A 259 -16.70 -11.14 0.57
N THR A 260 -15.48 -10.65 0.78
CA THR A 260 -14.97 -9.43 0.14
C THR A 260 -14.96 -9.56 -1.40
N GLU A 261 -14.68 -10.75 -1.93
CA GLU A 261 -14.80 -11.02 -3.37
C GLU A 261 -16.23 -10.85 -3.89
N LYS A 262 -17.21 -11.43 -3.19
CA LYS A 262 -18.60 -11.30 -3.59
C LYS A 262 -19.10 -9.86 -3.42
N MET A 263 -18.62 -9.16 -2.40
CA MET A 263 -18.86 -7.72 -2.22
C MET A 263 -18.34 -6.94 -3.42
N TRP A 264 -17.13 -7.23 -3.91
CA TRP A 264 -16.56 -6.61 -5.11
C TRP A 264 -17.49 -6.78 -6.32
N ASP A 265 -17.93 -8.01 -6.55
CA ASP A 265 -18.74 -8.35 -7.72
C ASP A 265 -20.11 -7.66 -7.70
N ILE A 266 -20.72 -7.57 -6.51
CA ILE A 266 -21.98 -6.84 -6.28
C ILE A 266 -21.77 -5.35 -6.56
N THR A 267 -20.75 -4.74 -5.97
CA THR A 267 -20.47 -3.32 -6.16
C THR A 267 -20.15 -3.01 -7.62
N LEU A 268 -19.31 -3.80 -8.30
CA LEU A 268 -19.02 -3.63 -9.73
C LEU A 268 -20.28 -3.74 -10.60
N ALA A 269 -21.10 -4.76 -10.37
CA ALA A 269 -22.34 -4.97 -11.13
C ALA A 269 -23.31 -3.79 -10.96
N LEU A 270 -23.49 -3.31 -9.73
CA LEU A 270 -24.36 -2.17 -9.45
C LEU A 270 -23.80 -0.87 -10.02
N ARG A 271 -22.51 -0.58 -9.83
CA ARG A 271 -21.86 0.62 -10.37
C ARG A 271 -22.00 0.70 -11.88
N LEU A 272 -21.69 -0.36 -12.62
CA LEU A 272 -21.69 -0.34 -14.08
C LEU A 272 -23.09 -0.53 -14.68
N GLY A 273 -23.87 -1.45 -14.12
CA GLY A 273 -25.18 -1.85 -14.65
C GLY A 273 -26.27 -0.84 -14.33
N LYS A 274 -26.31 -0.35 -13.08
CA LYS A 274 -27.43 0.45 -12.55
C LYS A 274 -27.08 1.91 -12.30
N HIS A 275 -25.96 2.20 -11.65
CA HIS A 275 -25.64 3.55 -11.17
C HIS A 275 -24.78 4.37 -12.14
N LYS A 276 -24.20 3.74 -13.16
CA LYS A 276 -23.29 4.36 -14.15
C LYS A 276 -22.08 5.04 -13.49
N LEU A 277 -21.56 4.43 -12.44
CA LEU A 277 -20.36 4.87 -11.73
C LEU A 277 -19.10 4.20 -12.32
N PRO A 278 -17.90 4.79 -12.12
CA PRO A 278 -16.63 4.21 -12.54
C PRO A 278 -16.33 2.84 -11.92
N LEU A 279 -15.31 2.16 -12.48
CA LEU A 279 -14.79 0.92 -11.92
C LEU A 279 -14.32 1.07 -10.47
N LEU A 280 -14.60 0.02 -9.68
CA LEU A 280 -13.96 -0.18 -8.38
C LEU A 280 -12.79 -1.15 -8.56
N TYR A 281 -11.59 -0.74 -8.16
CA TYR A 281 -10.39 -1.56 -8.20
C TYR A 281 -10.11 -2.21 -6.83
N GLY A 282 -9.54 -3.42 -6.85
CA GLY A 282 -9.19 -4.18 -5.64
C GLY A 282 -7.75 -3.92 -5.20
N MET A 283 -7.49 -4.00 -3.89
CA MET A 283 -6.17 -3.93 -3.25
C MET A 283 -5.95 -5.15 -2.36
N ALA A 284 -4.74 -5.70 -2.35
CA ALA A 284 -4.34 -6.71 -1.39
C ALA A 284 -3.21 -6.17 -0.52
N THR A 285 -3.37 -6.32 0.79
CA THR A 285 -2.46 -5.82 1.81
C THR A 285 -2.35 -6.84 2.94
N ASP A 286 -1.45 -6.62 3.90
CA ASP A 286 -1.36 -7.49 5.09
C ASP A 286 -1.88 -6.84 6.38
N ASP A 287 -1.88 -5.50 6.48
CA ASP A 287 -2.34 -4.77 7.67
C ASP A 287 -1.61 -5.27 8.94
N ALA A 288 -0.29 -5.39 8.81
CA ALA A 288 0.55 -6.01 9.82
C ALA A 288 0.75 -5.10 11.05
N HIS A 289 0.67 -5.72 12.23
CA HIS A 289 0.87 -5.07 13.54
C HIS A 289 1.84 -5.84 14.45
N ARG A 290 2.21 -7.06 14.07
CA ARG A 290 3.02 -8.00 14.86
C ARG A 290 4.18 -8.56 14.05
N TYR A 291 5.40 -8.21 14.46
CA TYR A 291 6.65 -8.53 13.76
C TYR A 291 7.58 -9.46 14.56
N HIS A 292 7.09 -9.99 15.68
CA HIS A 292 7.89 -10.82 16.60
C HIS A 292 7.41 -12.25 16.75
N GLU A 293 6.17 -12.53 16.37
CA GLU A 293 5.54 -13.84 16.40
C GLU A 293 4.87 -14.07 15.06
N PHE A 294 5.08 -15.21 14.42
CA PHE A 294 4.53 -15.51 13.10
C PHE A 294 3.58 -16.72 13.15
N GLY A 295 2.45 -16.63 12.47
CA GLY A 295 1.52 -17.75 12.30
C GLY A 295 0.06 -17.36 12.10
N VAL A 296 -0.78 -18.35 11.81
CA VAL A 296 -2.23 -18.18 11.65
C VAL A 296 -2.83 -17.54 12.91
N GLY A 297 -3.72 -16.56 12.73
CA GLY A 297 -4.34 -15.81 13.83
C GLY A 297 -3.45 -14.71 14.43
N LYS A 298 -2.21 -14.55 13.98
CA LYS A 298 -1.37 -13.38 14.27
C LYS A 298 -1.56 -12.30 13.21
N VAL A 299 -1.14 -11.06 13.50
CA VAL A 299 -1.32 -9.89 12.62
C VAL A 299 0.01 -9.59 11.91
N ASN A 300 0.39 -10.47 10.97
CA ASN A 300 1.77 -10.53 10.45
C ASN A 300 1.94 -9.91 9.06
N PRO A 301 3.17 -9.48 8.74
CA PRO A 301 3.49 -9.05 7.39
C PRO A 301 3.62 -10.23 6.43
N GLY A 302 3.58 -9.92 5.14
CA GLY A 302 3.85 -10.91 4.08
C GLY A 302 2.67 -11.79 3.71
N ARG A 303 1.44 -11.27 3.82
CA ARG A 303 0.20 -12.02 3.53
C ARG A 303 -0.51 -11.59 2.26
N GLY A 304 -0.48 -10.30 1.96
CA GLY A 304 -1.07 -9.72 0.77
C GLY A 304 -0.23 -8.55 0.30
N TRP A 305 -0.19 -8.32 -1.00
CA TRP A 305 0.50 -7.20 -1.62
C TRP A 305 -0.02 -6.93 -3.02
N ILE A 306 0.40 -5.80 -3.58
CA ILE A 306 0.18 -5.47 -4.98
C ILE A 306 1.48 -5.58 -5.78
N MET A 307 1.32 -5.88 -7.06
CA MET A 307 2.39 -5.97 -8.05
C MET A 307 2.11 -4.91 -9.12
N VAL A 308 2.79 -3.77 -9.02
CA VAL A 308 2.50 -2.56 -9.80
C VAL A 308 3.39 -2.49 -11.04
N LYS A 309 2.79 -2.40 -12.22
CA LYS A 309 3.52 -2.27 -13.49
C LYS A 309 3.85 -0.81 -13.75
N ALA A 310 5.11 -0.43 -13.54
CA ALA A 310 5.56 0.96 -13.69
C ALA A 310 6.97 1.03 -14.30
N PRO A 311 7.28 2.09 -15.10
CA PRO A 311 8.62 2.29 -15.67
C PRO A 311 9.68 2.58 -14.60
N PHE A 312 9.30 3.26 -13.51
CA PHE A 312 10.24 3.67 -12.47
C PHE A 312 9.71 3.31 -11.08
N LEU A 313 10.63 3.06 -10.16
CA LEU A 313 10.32 2.90 -8.74
C LEU A 313 10.37 4.29 -8.06
N THR A 314 9.37 5.12 -8.35
CA THR A 314 9.15 6.43 -7.73
C THR A 314 7.71 6.54 -7.24
N ALA A 315 7.44 7.37 -6.22
CA ALA A 315 6.09 7.51 -5.68
C ALA A 315 5.09 7.96 -6.75
N GLU A 316 5.48 8.90 -7.62
CA GLU A 316 4.68 9.34 -8.76
C GLU A 316 4.41 8.19 -9.74
N SER A 317 5.43 7.44 -10.17
CA SER A 317 5.24 6.37 -11.15
C SER A 317 4.39 5.21 -10.59
N ILE A 318 4.55 4.89 -9.31
CA ILE A 318 3.77 3.86 -8.62
C ILE A 318 2.31 4.31 -8.45
N THR A 319 2.08 5.52 -7.95
CA THR A 319 0.71 6.03 -7.75
C THR A 319 -0.03 6.24 -9.08
N ASN A 320 0.63 6.71 -10.13
CA ASN A 320 0.02 6.83 -11.47
C ASN A 320 -0.37 5.45 -12.04
N ALA A 321 0.48 4.43 -11.89
CA ALA A 321 0.15 3.07 -12.33
C ALA A 321 -1.02 2.48 -11.52
N ILE A 322 -1.07 2.70 -10.21
CA ILE A 322 -2.21 2.27 -9.38
C ILE A 322 -3.49 2.99 -9.83
N ASP A 323 -3.45 4.32 -10.03
CA ASP A 323 -4.59 5.14 -10.47
C ASP A 323 -5.18 4.66 -11.82
N ALA A 324 -4.32 4.14 -12.71
CA ALA A 324 -4.67 3.57 -14.00
C ALA A 324 -5.18 2.11 -13.93
N GLY A 325 -5.01 1.43 -12.79
CA GLY A 325 -5.32 0.01 -12.65
C GLY A 325 -4.25 -0.92 -13.25
N ASP A 326 -3.01 -0.43 -13.41
CA ASP A 326 -1.86 -1.17 -13.98
C ASP A 326 -1.13 -1.98 -12.90
N TYR A 327 -1.87 -2.85 -12.22
CA TYR A 327 -1.34 -3.72 -11.18
C TYR A 327 -2.21 -4.96 -11.00
N TYR A 328 -1.73 -5.92 -10.23
CA TYR A 328 -2.56 -7.03 -9.74
C TYR A 328 -2.30 -7.26 -8.25
N CYS A 329 -3.28 -7.85 -7.57
CA CYS A 329 -3.19 -8.24 -6.17
C CYS A 329 -2.65 -9.65 -6.05
N SER A 330 -1.86 -9.96 -5.02
CA SER A 330 -1.29 -11.29 -4.83
C SER A 330 -1.04 -11.62 -3.36
N THR A 331 -1.16 -12.91 -3.05
CA THR A 331 -0.67 -13.53 -1.80
C THR A 331 0.50 -14.49 -2.08
N GLY A 332 1.02 -14.55 -3.30
CA GLY A 332 2.16 -15.42 -3.64
C GLY A 332 2.29 -15.71 -5.12
N VAL A 333 1.17 -15.76 -5.86
CA VAL A 333 1.18 -16.00 -7.31
C VAL A 333 1.85 -14.84 -8.03
N VAL A 334 2.83 -15.16 -8.88
CA VAL A 334 3.55 -14.19 -9.70
C VAL A 334 3.06 -14.28 -11.16
N LEU A 335 2.66 -13.15 -11.73
CA LEU A 335 2.28 -13.02 -13.13
C LEU A 335 3.41 -12.28 -13.85
N LYS A 336 3.86 -12.82 -14.98
CA LYS A 336 4.82 -12.15 -15.88
C LYS A 336 4.17 -10.97 -16.59
N SER A 337 2.89 -11.09 -16.95
CA SER A 337 2.11 -10.03 -17.58
C SER A 337 0.61 -10.18 -17.31
N VAL A 338 -0.05 -9.03 -17.25
CA VAL A 338 -1.50 -8.87 -17.33
C VAL A 338 -1.78 -7.90 -18.46
N GLU A 339 -2.47 -8.37 -19.50
CA GLU A 339 -3.00 -7.54 -20.57
C GLU A 339 -4.50 -7.32 -20.33
N ARG A 340 -4.89 -6.05 -20.19
CA ARG A 340 -6.25 -5.63 -19.89
C ARG A 340 -6.67 -4.59 -20.90
N THR A 341 -7.52 -4.98 -21.84
CA THR A 341 -8.08 -4.10 -22.88
C THR A 341 -9.59 -4.24 -22.94
N SER A 342 -10.25 -3.43 -23.77
CA SER A 342 -11.68 -3.59 -24.04
C SER A 342 -12.03 -4.85 -24.83
N ARG A 343 -11.04 -5.55 -25.38
CA ARG A 343 -11.26 -6.75 -26.22
C ARG A 343 -10.83 -8.04 -25.51
N GLN A 344 -9.88 -7.96 -24.59
CA GLN A 344 -9.28 -9.15 -23.98
C GLN A 344 -8.75 -8.88 -22.57
N LEU A 345 -8.89 -9.88 -21.71
CA LEU A 345 -8.13 -10.04 -20.48
C LEU A 345 -7.23 -11.28 -20.63
N ALA A 346 -5.92 -11.11 -20.66
CA ALA A 346 -4.95 -12.19 -20.84
C ALA A 346 -3.82 -12.11 -19.82
N LEU A 347 -3.39 -13.27 -19.31
CA LEU A 347 -2.35 -13.38 -18.29
C LEU A 347 -1.22 -14.28 -18.77
N VAL A 348 -0.03 -14.05 -18.25
CA VAL A 348 1.07 -15.02 -18.33
C VAL A 348 1.52 -15.30 -16.90
N ILE A 349 1.35 -16.54 -16.45
CA ILE A 349 1.69 -16.98 -15.10
C ILE A 349 3.18 -17.33 -15.05
N ASN A 350 3.89 -16.87 -14.02
CA ASN A 350 5.25 -17.30 -13.77
C ASN A 350 5.24 -18.64 -13.04
N ALA A 351 5.34 -19.73 -13.80
CA ALA A 351 5.25 -21.08 -13.26
C ALA A 351 6.37 -21.42 -12.27
N GLU A 352 6.00 -22.10 -11.18
CA GLU A 352 6.92 -22.73 -10.24
C GLU A 352 6.94 -24.26 -10.44
N PRO A 353 8.10 -24.93 -10.32
CA PRO A 353 8.18 -26.39 -10.43
C PRO A 353 7.23 -27.10 -9.45
N GLY A 354 6.42 -28.02 -9.97
CA GLY A 354 5.48 -28.82 -9.17
C GLY A 354 4.21 -28.09 -8.72
N VAL A 355 4.04 -26.81 -9.09
CA VAL A 355 2.85 -26.02 -8.78
C VAL A 355 1.91 -26.00 -9.98
N LYS A 356 0.63 -26.26 -9.74
CA LYS A 356 -0.44 -26.12 -10.75
C LYS A 356 -1.25 -24.86 -10.47
N TYR A 357 -1.81 -24.28 -11.52
CA TYR A 357 -2.60 -23.06 -11.43
C TYR A 357 -3.95 -23.28 -12.11
N LYS A 358 -5.00 -22.73 -11.50
CA LYS A 358 -6.32 -22.61 -12.09
C LYS A 358 -6.69 -21.15 -12.15
N THR A 359 -7.04 -20.67 -13.34
CA THR A 359 -7.55 -19.32 -13.56
C THR A 359 -9.05 -19.37 -13.74
N GLN A 360 -9.78 -18.52 -13.03
CA GLN A 360 -11.22 -18.32 -13.17
C GLN A 360 -11.47 -16.91 -13.71
N PHE A 361 -12.19 -16.82 -14.83
CA PHE A 361 -12.71 -15.56 -15.34
C PHE A 361 -14.11 -15.34 -14.78
N ILE A 362 -14.28 -14.22 -14.09
CA ILE A 362 -15.47 -13.89 -13.30
C ILE A 362 -16.09 -12.63 -13.90
N ALA A 363 -17.41 -12.67 -14.13
CA ALA A 363 -18.13 -11.57 -14.77
C ALA A 363 -19.57 -11.44 -14.24
N THR A 364 -20.14 -10.27 -14.45
CA THR A 364 -21.59 -10.06 -14.47
C THR A 364 -21.98 -9.61 -15.87
N MET A 365 -22.99 -10.23 -16.48
CA MET A 365 -23.49 -9.85 -17.81
C MET A 365 -24.43 -8.64 -17.75
N LYS A 366 -24.56 -7.89 -18.85
CA LYS A 366 -25.41 -6.68 -18.95
C LYS A 366 -26.90 -6.96 -18.74
N ASP A 367 -27.34 -8.17 -19.05
CA ASP A 367 -28.72 -8.65 -18.89
C ASP A 367 -28.96 -9.35 -17.54
N ALA A 368 -27.94 -9.49 -16.70
CA ALA A 368 -28.09 -10.08 -15.38
C ALA A 368 -29.02 -9.24 -14.50
N ALA A 369 -29.96 -9.91 -13.82
CA ALA A 369 -30.85 -9.24 -12.88
C ALA A 369 -30.08 -8.67 -11.68
N LEU A 370 -30.15 -7.35 -11.50
CA LEU A 370 -29.53 -6.62 -10.39
C LEU A 370 -30.53 -6.29 -9.26
N THR A 371 -31.65 -7.01 -9.22
CA THR A 371 -32.59 -6.96 -8.09
C THR A 371 -31.99 -7.67 -6.88
N SER A 372 -32.44 -7.29 -5.69
CA SER A 372 -31.94 -7.86 -4.45
C SER A 372 -33.01 -7.98 -3.38
N GLU A 373 -32.82 -8.95 -2.51
CA GLU A 373 -33.67 -9.21 -1.36
C GLU A 373 -32.92 -8.94 -0.06
N ALA A 374 -33.66 -8.54 0.98
CA ALA A 374 -33.07 -8.40 2.29
C ALA A 374 -32.58 -9.77 2.77
N ARG A 375 -31.31 -9.85 3.19
CA ARG A 375 -30.81 -11.06 3.85
C ARG A 375 -31.48 -11.17 5.21
N LYS A 376 -31.86 -12.39 5.60
CA LYS A 376 -32.61 -12.67 6.83
C LYS A 376 -31.80 -13.54 7.77
N ASP A 377 -32.01 -13.37 9.07
CA ASP A 377 -31.51 -14.30 10.07
C ASP A 377 -32.31 -15.62 10.08
N LYS A 378 -31.90 -16.53 10.95
CA LYS A 378 -32.56 -17.84 11.15
C LYS A 378 -34.04 -17.74 11.53
N ASN A 379 -34.51 -16.59 12.02
CA ASN A 379 -35.90 -16.34 12.41
C ASN A 379 -36.67 -15.58 11.33
N GLY A 380 -36.07 -15.33 10.15
CA GLY A 380 -36.69 -14.58 9.07
C GLY A 380 -36.65 -13.06 9.22
N LYS A 381 -35.97 -12.53 10.25
CA LYS A 381 -35.83 -11.08 10.45
C LYS A 381 -34.78 -10.53 9.48
N ALA A 382 -35.09 -9.42 8.80
CA ALA A 382 -34.14 -8.73 7.94
C ALA A 382 -32.90 -8.25 8.72
N LEU A 383 -31.73 -8.52 8.16
CA LEU A 383 -30.43 -8.08 8.66
C LEU A 383 -29.98 -6.82 7.92
N ASP A 384 -29.33 -5.91 8.65
CA ASP A 384 -28.68 -4.73 8.07
C ASP A 384 -27.28 -5.09 7.59
N VAL A 385 -27.22 -5.89 6.52
CA VAL A 385 -25.99 -6.41 5.90
C VAL A 385 -26.12 -6.29 4.38
N THR A 386 -25.04 -6.55 3.64
CA THR A 386 -25.09 -6.63 2.17
C THR A 386 -26.24 -7.51 1.72
N ARG A 387 -27.09 -7.01 0.82
CA ARG A 387 -28.30 -7.71 0.37
C ARG A 387 -27.95 -8.97 -0.43
N THR A 388 -28.92 -9.86 -0.57
CA THR A 388 -28.76 -11.04 -1.42
C THR A 388 -29.07 -10.65 -2.87
N TYR A 389 -28.10 -10.87 -3.76
CA TYR A 389 -28.22 -10.65 -5.21
C TYR A 389 -28.25 -11.98 -5.96
N SER A 390 -28.65 -11.93 -7.23
CA SER A 390 -28.64 -13.08 -8.15
C SER A 390 -27.28 -13.81 -8.18
N ALA A 391 -27.33 -15.13 -8.40
CA ALA A 391 -26.14 -15.94 -8.62
C ALA A 391 -25.37 -15.55 -9.90
N GLU A 392 -26.02 -14.82 -10.82
CA GLU A 392 -25.38 -14.30 -12.04
C GLU A 392 -24.43 -13.11 -11.78
N VAL A 393 -24.49 -12.49 -10.60
CA VAL A 393 -23.55 -11.44 -10.20
C VAL A 393 -22.21 -12.06 -9.82
N GLY A 394 -21.13 -11.76 -10.52
CA GLY A 394 -19.80 -12.31 -10.22
C GLY A 394 -19.71 -13.81 -10.48
N LYS A 395 -20.29 -14.27 -11.58
CA LYS A 395 -20.29 -15.68 -11.96
C LYS A 395 -18.98 -16.04 -12.65
N VAL A 396 -18.44 -17.23 -12.37
CA VAL A 396 -17.37 -17.82 -13.17
C VAL A 396 -17.92 -18.18 -14.55
N ILE A 397 -17.40 -17.54 -15.58
CA ILE A 397 -17.85 -17.72 -16.97
C ILE A 397 -16.87 -18.53 -17.82
N ALA A 398 -15.62 -18.65 -17.38
CA ALA A 398 -14.62 -19.51 -17.99
C ALA A 398 -13.55 -19.91 -16.97
N GLU A 399 -12.94 -21.07 -17.17
CA GLU A 399 -11.80 -21.55 -16.39
C GLU A 399 -10.67 -22.00 -17.30
N SER A 400 -9.43 -21.96 -16.81
CA SER A 400 -8.26 -22.45 -17.54
C SER A 400 -7.17 -22.94 -16.59
N ASP A 401 -6.60 -24.11 -16.89
CA ASP A 401 -5.39 -24.62 -16.24
C ASP A 401 -4.10 -24.28 -17.02
N SER A 402 -4.21 -23.45 -18.06
CA SER A 402 -3.07 -22.95 -18.85
C SER A 402 -2.23 -21.96 -18.05
N LEU A 403 -0.94 -21.88 -18.36
CA LEU A 403 -0.05 -20.82 -17.88
C LEU A 403 -0.27 -19.49 -18.62
N GLU A 404 -0.99 -19.51 -19.75
CA GLU A 404 -1.33 -18.34 -20.55
C GLU A 404 -2.86 -18.26 -20.75
N PRO A 405 -3.63 -18.10 -19.67
CA PRO A 405 -5.09 -18.03 -19.76
C PRO A 405 -5.51 -16.71 -20.40
N SER A 406 -6.54 -16.73 -21.23
CA SER A 406 -7.15 -15.51 -21.75
C SER A 406 -8.66 -15.63 -21.94
N TYR A 407 -9.34 -14.49 -21.86
CA TYR A 407 -10.75 -14.35 -22.14
C TYR A 407 -10.97 -13.17 -23.09
N ARG A 408 -11.68 -13.41 -24.19
CA ARG A 408 -12.06 -12.39 -25.16
C ARG A 408 -13.43 -11.83 -24.78
N LEU A 409 -13.50 -10.53 -24.54
CA LEU A 409 -14.75 -9.85 -24.18
C LEU A 409 -15.70 -9.88 -25.39
N THR A 410 -16.97 -10.19 -25.12
CA THR A 410 -18.02 -10.29 -26.14
C THR A 410 -18.79 -8.98 -26.31
N GLY A 411 -18.64 -8.04 -25.38
CA GLY A 411 -19.41 -6.81 -25.31
C GLY A 411 -20.71 -6.96 -24.52
N LYS A 412 -21.04 -8.18 -24.07
CA LYS A 412 -22.21 -8.48 -23.25
C LYS A 412 -21.91 -8.41 -21.75
N GLU A 413 -20.65 -8.36 -21.36
CA GLU A 413 -20.20 -8.26 -19.98
C GLU A 413 -20.36 -6.81 -19.47
N LEU A 414 -20.68 -6.64 -18.19
CA LEU A 414 -20.44 -5.37 -17.49
C LEU A 414 -18.95 -5.21 -17.22
N TYR A 415 -18.32 -6.28 -16.73
CA TYR A 415 -16.89 -6.39 -16.48
C TYR A 415 -16.45 -7.85 -16.54
N VAL A 416 -15.15 -8.08 -16.68
CA VAL A 416 -14.48 -9.38 -16.46
C VAL A 416 -13.26 -9.16 -15.59
N ARG A 417 -13.11 -9.94 -14.52
CA ARG A 417 -11.87 -10.04 -13.73
C ARG A 417 -11.38 -11.48 -13.72
N ALA A 418 -10.12 -11.69 -13.35
CA ALA A 418 -9.56 -13.03 -13.20
C ALA A 418 -9.00 -13.26 -11.80
N THR A 419 -9.22 -14.47 -11.28
CA THR A 419 -8.58 -14.98 -10.07
C THR A 419 -7.73 -16.18 -10.46
N VAL A 420 -6.45 -16.16 -10.09
CA VAL A 420 -5.49 -17.26 -10.31
C VAL A 420 -5.23 -17.94 -8.99
N ILE A 421 -5.57 -19.23 -8.90
CA ILE A 421 -5.44 -20.04 -7.69
C ILE A 421 -4.30 -21.05 -7.91
N SER A 422 -3.28 -20.98 -7.06
CA SER A 422 -2.16 -21.93 -7.04
C SER A 422 -2.51 -23.18 -6.23
N THR A 423 -1.83 -24.31 -6.49
CA THR A 423 -1.85 -25.46 -5.57
C THR A 423 -0.92 -25.30 -4.37
N LYS A 424 -0.02 -24.32 -4.39
CA LYS A 424 0.95 -24.06 -3.33
C LYS A 424 0.27 -23.44 -2.12
N ALA A 425 0.55 -24.00 -0.95
CA ALA A 425 0.09 -23.45 0.32
C ALA A 425 0.79 -22.11 0.58
N HIS A 426 0.04 -21.14 1.09
CA HIS A 426 0.62 -19.86 1.48
C HIS A 426 1.50 -20.04 2.74
N PRO A 427 2.74 -19.54 2.77
CA PRO A 427 3.71 -19.84 3.84
C PRO A 427 3.35 -19.23 5.21
N ASN A 428 2.63 -18.10 5.22
CA ASN A 428 2.11 -17.45 6.43
C ASN A 428 0.65 -17.00 6.23
N PRO A 429 -0.32 -17.93 6.15
CA PRO A 429 -1.64 -17.61 5.62
C PRO A 429 -2.50 -16.80 6.59
N TYR A 430 -3.52 -16.12 6.04
CA TYR A 430 -4.59 -15.48 6.80
C TYR A 430 -5.39 -16.54 7.59
N ALA A 431 -5.80 -17.61 6.91
CA ALA A 431 -6.49 -18.75 7.49
C ALA A 431 -5.78 -20.08 7.19
N LYS A 432 -5.95 -21.06 8.08
CA LYS A 432 -5.35 -22.38 7.90
C LYS A 432 -5.86 -23.01 6.60
N GLY A 433 -4.92 -23.41 5.73
CA GLY A 433 -5.22 -24.06 4.46
C GLY A 433 -5.28 -23.14 3.25
N ASP A 434 -5.12 -21.82 3.44
CA ASP A 434 -5.06 -20.89 2.31
C ASP A 434 -3.91 -21.25 1.36
N ARG A 435 -4.20 -21.03 0.08
CA ARG A 435 -3.25 -21.17 -1.01
C ARG A 435 -2.83 -19.79 -1.51
N GLU A 436 -1.75 -19.75 -2.27
CA GLU A 436 -1.37 -18.52 -2.96
C GLU A 436 -2.40 -18.20 -4.06
N ILE A 437 -2.85 -16.95 -4.10
CA ILE A 437 -3.86 -16.44 -5.03
C ILE A 437 -3.36 -15.13 -5.65
N ALA A 438 -3.76 -14.84 -6.89
CA ALA A 438 -3.70 -13.51 -7.47
C ALA A 438 -5.06 -13.06 -8.02
N TRP A 439 -5.34 -11.77 -7.94
CA TRP A 439 -6.54 -11.14 -8.51
C TRP A 439 -6.14 -10.02 -9.47
N THR A 440 -6.70 -10.02 -10.67
CA THR A 440 -6.49 -8.95 -11.64
C THR A 440 -7.51 -7.84 -11.44
N GLN A 441 -7.18 -6.63 -11.90
CA GLN A 441 -8.18 -5.57 -12.02
C GLN A 441 -9.20 -5.89 -13.13
N PRO A 442 -10.46 -5.43 -13.01
CA PRO A 442 -11.51 -5.69 -13.99
C PRO A 442 -11.24 -5.00 -15.35
N ALA A 443 -11.49 -5.75 -16.42
CA ALA A 443 -11.62 -5.26 -17.79
C ALA A 443 -13.09 -4.93 -18.09
N THR A 444 -13.34 -3.93 -18.92
CA THR A 444 -14.69 -3.56 -19.39
C THR A 444 -14.69 -3.45 -20.92
N PRO A 445 -15.75 -3.89 -21.61
CA PRO A 445 -15.81 -3.86 -23.07
C PRO A 445 -15.97 -2.47 -23.68
#